data_AF-A0A4R5AQM2-F1
#
_entry.id   AF-A0A4R5AQM2-F1
#
_cell.length_a   1.000
_cell.length_b   1.000
_cell.length_c   1.000
_cell.angle_alpha   90.00
_cell.angle_beta   90.00
_cell.angle_gamma   90.00
#
_symmetry.space_group_name_H-M   'P 1'
#
loop_
_entity.id
_entity.type
_entity.pdbx_description
1 polymer ?
#
loop_
_entity_poly.entity_id
_entity_poly.type
_entity_poly.pdbx_seq_one_letter_code
_entity_poly.pdbx_strand_id
1 'polypeptide(L)'
;MPHQRKSPYVGYFLNEYGEELVFAQRLGENTARLWHSDADWQVFRVGDRSIRVDSPLEGVIAVEDLIIHRAEATWLSSCLSASRHLRPGQS
;
A
#
# COMPACT_ATOMS: atom_id res chain seq x y z
N MET A 1 1.41 -6.03 -33.02
CA MET A 1 1.69 -6.46 -31.63
C MET A 1 0.59 -5.91 -30.75
N PRO A 2 -0.28 -6.73 -30.11
CA PRO A 2 -1.26 -6.17 -29.19
C PRO A 2 -0.53 -5.56 -27.99
N HIS A 3 -0.83 -4.31 -27.65
CA HIS A 3 -0.41 -3.73 -26.38
C HIS A 3 -1.05 -4.57 -25.26
N GLN A 4 -0.25 -5.37 -24.56
CA GLN A 4 -0.72 -6.08 -23.37
C GLN A 4 -1.13 -5.04 -22.33
N ARG A 5 -2.44 -4.83 -22.20
CA ARG A 5 -3.00 -3.86 -21.28
C ARG A 5 -2.75 -4.37 -19.86
N LYS A 6 -1.77 -3.80 -19.17
CA LYS A 6 -1.50 -4.14 -17.77
C LYS A 6 -2.70 -3.69 -16.92
N SER A 7 -3.39 -4.64 -16.30
CA SER A 7 -4.49 -4.37 -15.36
C SER A 7 -3.96 -3.71 -14.09
N PRO A 8 -4.78 -2.89 -13.39
CA PRO A 8 -4.40 -2.41 -12.07
C PRO A 8 -4.21 -3.59 -11.11
N TYR A 9 -3.28 -3.44 -10.17
CA TYR A 9 -3.12 -4.37 -9.06
C TYR A 9 -4.01 -3.91 -7.90
N VAL A 10 -4.79 -4.83 -7.34
CA VAL A 10 -5.62 -4.60 -6.16
C VAL A 10 -5.30 -5.67 -5.13
N GLY A 11 -5.05 -5.26 -3.89
CA GLY A 11 -4.88 -6.14 -2.74
C GLY A 11 -5.95 -5.88 -1.69
N TYR A 12 -6.35 -6.93 -0.98
CA TYR A 12 -7.19 -6.86 0.21
C TYR A 12 -6.52 -7.61 1.36
N PHE A 13 -6.70 -7.12 2.59
CA PHE A 13 -6.22 -7.75 3.82
C PHE A 13 -7.19 -7.49 4.95
N LEU A 14 -7.42 -8.54 5.75
CA LEU A 14 -8.14 -8.48 7.02
C LEU A 14 -7.14 -8.95 8.08
N ASN A 15 -6.88 -8.10 9.08
CA ASN A 15 -5.95 -8.44 10.14
C ASN A 15 -6.62 -9.23 11.28
N GLU A 16 -5.85 -9.60 12.31
CA GLU A 16 -6.37 -10.37 13.45
C GLU A 16 -7.36 -9.59 14.36
N TYR A 17 -7.34 -8.27 14.27
CA TYR A 17 -8.22 -7.36 15.01
C TYR A 17 -9.53 -7.07 14.28
N GLY A 18 -9.70 -7.59 13.05
CA GLY A 18 -10.87 -7.35 12.22
C GLY A 18 -10.78 -6.06 11.39
N GLU A 19 -9.62 -5.42 11.33
CA GLU A 19 -9.39 -4.20 10.53
C GLU A 19 -9.11 -4.58 9.07
N GLU A 20 -9.69 -3.80 8.16
CA GLU A 20 -9.66 -4.07 6.72
C GLU A 20 -8.81 -3.06 5.97
N LEU A 21 -7.95 -3.56 5.09
CA LEU A 21 -7.12 -2.75 4.21
C LEU A 21 -7.36 -3.08 2.75
N VAL A 22 -7.42 -2.04 1.94
CA VAL A 22 -7.51 -2.14 0.48
C VAL A 22 -6.37 -1.35 -0.14
N PHE A 23 -5.65 -1.98 -1.06
CA PHE A 23 -4.56 -1.37 -1.81
C PHE A 23 -4.91 -1.35 -3.30
N ALA A 24 -4.63 -0.25 -3.99
CA ALA A 24 -4.76 -0.18 -5.45
C ALA A 24 -3.60 0.57 -6.11
N GLN A 25 -2.87 -0.10 -7.00
CA GLN A 25 -1.86 0.49 -7.88
C GLN A 25 -2.37 0.47 -9.32
N ARG A 26 -2.52 1.67 -9.91
CA ARG A 26 -2.85 1.82 -11.33
C ARG A 26 -1.60 1.92 -12.17
N LEU A 27 -1.70 1.51 -13.43
CA LEU A 27 -0.63 1.67 -14.42
C LEU A 27 -0.30 3.16 -14.60
N GLY A 28 0.98 3.50 -14.50
CA GLY A 28 1.49 4.86 -14.71
C GLY A 28 1.39 5.79 -13.50
N GLU A 29 0.77 5.36 -12.39
CA GLU A 29 0.78 6.14 -11.14
C GLU A 29 2.08 5.90 -10.36
N ASN A 30 2.71 6.97 -9.87
CA ASN A 30 3.94 6.88 -9.05
C ASN A 30 3.68 6.30 -7.65
N THR A 31 2.48 6.50 -7.13
CA THR A 31 2.05 6.08 -5.79
C THR A 31 0.77 5.27 -5.91
N ALA A 32 0.62 4.25 -5.08
CA ALA A 32 -0.63 3.54 -4.90
C ALA A 32 -1.58 4.29 -3.96
N ARG A 33 -2.83 3.81 -3.89
CA ARG A 33 -3.83 4.24 -2.92
C ARG A 33 -4.03 3.14 -1.90
N LEU A 34 -4.11 3.54 -0.64
CA LEU A 34 -4.41 2.69 0.50
C LEU A 34 -5.68 3.20 1.18
N TRP A 35 -6.56 2.28 1.55
CA TRP A 35 -7.70 2.52 2.41
C TRP A 35 -7.61 1.62 3.63
N HIS A 36 -8.10 2.11 4.76
CA HIS A 36 -8.11 1.42 6.05
C HIS A 36 -9.47 1.62 6.72
N SER A 37 -10.05 0.58 7.31
CA SER A 37 -11.35 0.64 8.01
C SER A 37 -11.38 1.71 9.09
N ASP A 38 -10.32 1.77 9.89
CA ASP A 38 -10.22 2.66 11.07
C ASP A 38 -9.96 4.12 10.73
N ALA A 39 -9.68 4.41 9.46
CA ALA A 39 -9.47 5.77 8.97
C ALA A 39 -10.67 6.26 8.16
N ASP A 40 -11.88 5.79 8.46
CA ASP A 40 -13.12 6.12 7.75
C ASP A 40 -13.04 5.91 6.23
N TRP A 41 -12.22 4.95 5.78
CA TRP A 41 -11.94 4.72 4.37
C TRP A 41 -11.41 5.96 3.63
N GLN A 42 -10.63 6.80 4.31
CA GLN A 42 -9.87 7.86 3.67
C GLN A 42 -8.75 7.28 2.79
N VAL A 43 -8.38 8.02 1.74
CA VAL A 43 -7.35 7.60 0.79
C VAL A 43 -5.98 8.10 1.26
N PHE A 44 -5.07 7.17 1.52
CA PHE A 44 -3.66 7.46 1.78
C PHE A 44 -2.81 7.16 0.55
N ARG A 45 -1.82 8.02 0.26
CA ARG A 45 -0.93 7.81 -0.91
C ARG A 45 0.34 7.12 -0.47
N VAL A 46 0.57 5.94 -1.03
CA VAL A 46 1.64 5.05 -0.56
C VAL A 46 2.61 4.71 -1.69
N GLY A 47 3.90 4.84 -1.41
CA GLY A 47 5.00 4.45 -2.28
C GLY A 47 6.11 3.78 -1.47
N ASP A 48 7.20 3.41 -2.15
CA ASP A 48 8.30 2.64 -1.54
C ASP A 48 8.96 3.34 -0.33
N ARG A 49 8.82 4.66 -0.21
CA ARG A 49 9.37 5.48 0.89
C ARG A 49 8.31 5.86 1.95
N SER A 50 7.07 5.41 1.78
CA SER A 50 5.97 5.73 2.70
C SER A 50 5.98 4.85 3.95
N ILE A 51 6.61 3.67 3.90
CA ILE A 51 6.75 2.80 5.07
C ILE A 51 7.97 3.27 5.87
N ARG A 52 7.74 3.88 7.03
CA ARG A 52 8.80 4.25 7.98
C ARG A 52 8.69 3.39 9.24
N VAL A 53 9.78 2.71 9.58
CA VAL A 53 9.85 1.78 10.72
C VAL A 53 10.38 2.47 12.00
N ASP A 54 10.66 3.78 11.95
CA ASP A 54 11.30 4.55 13.03
C ASP A 54 10.36 5.59 13.65
N SER A 55 9.21 5.17 14.17
CA SER A 55 8.44 6.04 15.08
C SER A 55 8.96 5.87 16.52
N PRO A 56 9.06 6.93 17.35
CA PRO A 56 9.48 6.82 18.76
C PRO A 56 8.56 5.95 19.63
N LEU A 57 7.42 5.52 19.09
CA LEU A 57 6.59 4.45 19.62
C LEU A 57 7.07 3.12 19.01
N GLU A 58 7.86 2.37 19.78
CA GLU A 58 8.38 1.05 19.40
C GLU A 58 7.25 0.15 18.86
N GLY A 59 7.35 -0.28 17.59
CA GLY A 59 6.36 -1.16 16.94
C GLY A 59 5.29 -0.45 16.10
N VAL A 60 5.29 0.88 16.02
CA VAL A 60 4.37 1.66 15.16
C VAL A 60 5.00 1.94 13.80
N ILE A 61 4.38 1.45 12.73
CA ILE A 61 4.77 1.76 11.36
C ILE A 61 3.81 2.83 10.84
N ALA A 62 4.35 3.99 10.51
CA ALA A 62 3.55 5.10 10.00
C ALA A 62 3.59 5.12 8.47
N VAL A 63 2.43 5.33 7.87
CA VAL A 63 2.23 5.59 6.46
C VAL A 63 1.53 6.94 6.33
N GLU A 64 2.30 7.98 6.05
CA GLU A 64 1.84 9.38 6.19
C GLU A 64 1.32 9.61 7.63
N ASP A 65 0.03 9.88 7.80
CA ASP A 65 -0.64 10.08 9.09
C ASP A 65 -1.37 8.81 9.61
N LEU A 66 -1.30 7.69 8.88
CA LEU A 66 -1.90 6.43 9.26
C LEU A 66 -0.91 5.58 10.08
N ILE A 67 -1.32 5.21 11.29
CA ILE A 67 -0.63 4.23 12.11
C ILE A 67 -1.12 2.84 11.70
N ILE A 68 -0.19 1.99 11.26
CA ILE A 68 -0.46 0.57 10.96
C ILE A 68 0.43 -0.34 11.80
N HIS A 69 -0.06 -1.54 12.09
CA HIS A 69 0.71 -2.55 12.83
C HIS A 69 1.62 -3.38 11.90
N ARG A 70 2.43 -4.26 12.50
CA ARG A 70 3.46 -5.01 11.78
C ARG A 70 2.93 -5.89 10.63
N ALA A 71 1.77 -6.53 10.82
CA ALA A 71 1.21 -7.42 9.79
C ALA A 71 0.71 -6.62 8.59
N GLU A 72 0.02 -5.50 8.83
CA GLU A 72 -0.37 -4.54 7.78
C GLU A 72 0.81 -3.99 7.02
N ALA A 73 1.86 -3.59 7.72
CA ALA A 73 3.05 -3.06 7.06
C ALA A 73 3.74 -4.12 6.18
N THR A 74 3.78 -5.37 6.65
CA THR A 74 4.33 -6.50 5.88
C THR A 74 3.49 -6.75 4.63
N TRP A 75 2.16 -6.73 4.77
CA TRP A 75 1.24 -6.87 3.66
C TRP A 75 1.36 -5.71 2.66
N LEU A 76 1.40 -4.46 3.14
CA LEU A 76 1.54 -3.26 2.31
C LEU A 76 2.86 -3.28 1.52
N SER A 77 3.97 -3.64 2.17
CA SER A 77 5.27 -3.81 1.51
C SER A 77 5.20 -4.86 0.39
N SER A 78 4.48 -5.96 0.64
CA SER A 78 4.27 -7.01 -0.36
C SER A 78 3.48 -6.51 -1.56
N CYS A 79 2.41 -5.73 -1.33
CA CYS A 79 1.64 -5.09 -2.39
C CYS A 79 2.47 -4.08 -3.21
N LEU A 80 3.28 -3.25 -2.55
CA LEU A 80 4.18 -2.29 -3.20
C LEU A 80 5.22 -2.99 -4.09
N SER A 81 5.76 -4.12 -3.62
CA SER A 81 6.70 -4.95 -4.37
C SER A 81 6.04 -5.64 -5.56
N ALA A 82 4.90 -6.30 -5.35
CA ALA A 82 4.16 -7.02 -6.39
C ALA A 82 3.69 -6.10 -7.53
N SER A 83 3.34 -4.85 -7.20
CA SER A 83 2.83 -3.88 -8.15
C SER A 83 3.90 -2.94 -8.76
N ARG A 84 5.18 -3.13 -8.44
CA ARG A 84 6.29 -2.26 -8.87
C ARG A 84 6.36 -2.06 -10.39
N HIS A 85 6.10 -3.11 -11.16
CA HIS A 85 6.13 -3.11 -12.62
C HIS A 85 4.99 -2.29 -13.28
N LEU A 86 4.07 -1.73 -12.49
CA LEU A 86 3.00 -0.83 -12.95
C LEU A 86 3.38 0.65 -12.83
N ARG A 87 4.43 0.98 -12.06
CA ARG A 87 4.90 2.35 -11.88
C ARG A 87 5.73 2.81 -13.10
N PRO A 88 5.67 4.09 -13.48
CA PRO A 88 6.45 4.60 -14.61
C PRO A 88 7.95 4.61 -14.28
N GLY A 89 8.80 4.38 -15.29
CA GLY A 89 10.26 4.46 -15.15
C GLY A 89 10.97 3.21 -14.62
N GLN A 90 10.28 2.06 -14.57
CA GLN A 90 10.91 0.75 -14.26
C GLN A 90 10.77 -0.17 -15.49
N SER A 91 11.55 0.14 -16.54
CA SER A 91 11.80 -0.75 -17.69
C SER A 91 13.10 -1.52 -17.47
#